data_AF-A0A397CSV0-F1
#
_entry.id   AF-A0A397CSV0-F1
#
_cell.length_a   1.000
_cell.length_b   1.000
_cell.length_c   1.000
_cell.angle_alpha   90.00
_cell.angle_beta   90.00
_cell.angle_gamma   90.00
#
_symmetry.space_group_name_H-M   'P 1'
#
loop_
_entity.id
_entity.type
_entity.pdbx_description
1 polymer ?
#
loop_
_entity_poly.entity_id
_entity_poly.type
_entity_poly.pdbx_seq_one_letter_code
_entity_poly.pdbx_strand_id
1 'polypeptide(L)'
;MKVPSSLAIAAAFAASSTVDPKFYGINYDTRTSEWGGCKDSTAIDTDFAALNQLTGRIRIYGIDFNCTKLVLETAAYHGLKVWLGMSSEVGVDASFQSQMYALTKLVEAETINNDGVLGVEVSSEALHRYYVVGLGLTGGFSRHGTVLDHLKTVRSYLRDQNLTFPVVITDTMDMYTKFPEL
;
A
#
# COMPACT_ATOMS: atom_id res chain seq x y z
N MET A 1 12.30 -23.72 58.11
CA MET A 1 11.56 -23.26 56.92
C MET A 1 11.88 -21.79 56.67
N LYS A 2 12.53 -21.46 55.55
CA LYS A 2 12.76 -20.07 55.13
C LYS A 2 11.59 -19.68 54.23
N VAL A 3 10.82 -18.67 54.63
CA VAL A 3 9.73 -18.13 53.82
C VAL A 3 10.37 -17.37 52.66
N PRO A 4 10.06 -17.67 51.39
CA PRO A 4 10.60 -16.91 50.27
C PRO A 4 10.00 -15.49 50.31
N SER A 5 10.88 -14.51 50.14
CA SER A 5 10.57 -13.08 50.19
C SER A 5 9.56 -12.69 49.11
N SER A 6 8.46 -12.07 49.52
CA SER A 6 7.37 -11.56 48.68
C SER A 6 7.84 -10.57 47.61
N LEU A 7 9.03 -9.98 47.77
CA LEU A 7 9.64 -9.09 46.77
C LEU A 7 10.04 -9.82 45.47
N ALA A 8 10.41 -11.10 45.54
CA ALA A 8 10.85 -11.86 44.36
C ALA A 8 9.68 -12.17 43.41
N ILE A 9 8.45 -12.25 43.94
CA ILE A 9 7.24 -12.48 43.15
C ILE A 9 6.81 -11.19 42.43
N ALA A 10 6.92 -10.03 43.08
CA ALA A 10 6.56 -8.74 42.48
C ALA A 10 7.46 -8.36 41.27
N ALA A 11 8.75 -8.69 41.31
CA ALA A 11 9.67 -8.44 40.20
C ALA A 11 9.40 -9.34 38.97
N ALA A 12 8.83 -10.54 39.17
CA ALA A 12 8.49 -11.45 38.08
C ALA A 12 7.22 -11.01 37.31
N PHE A 13 6.30 -10.30 37.96
CA PHE A 13 5.11 -9.73 37.31
C PHE A 13 5.40 -8.42 36.53
N ALA A 14 6.53 -7.77 36.78
CA ALA A 14 6.92 -6.54 36.07
C ALA A 14 7.62 -6.81 34.72
N ALA A 15 7.99 -8.06 34.43
CA ALA A 15 8.74 -8.42 33.22
C ALA A 15 7.86 -8.97 32.08
N SER A 16 6.55 -9.10 32.26
CA SER A 16 5.65 -9.36 31.14
C SER A 16 5.32 -8.04 30.43
N SER A 17 6.31 -7.40 29.80
CA SER A 17 6.02 -6.50 28.69
C SER A 17 5.50 -7.41 27.58
N THR A 18 4.20 -7.69 27.59
CA THR A 18 3.52 -8.28 26.44
C THR A 18 3.78 -7.31 25.30
N VAL A 19 4.70 -7.68 24.41
CA VAL A 19 4.83 -7.04 23.10
C VAL A 19 3.46 -7.24 22.47
N ASP A 20 2.64 -6.19 22.45
CA ASP A 20 1.37 -6.22 21.73
C ASP A 20 1.73 -6.45 20.26
N PRO A 21 1.49 -7.66 19.70
CA PRO A 21 2.00 -7.98 18.39
C PRO A 21 1.17 -7.21 17.37
N LYS A 22 1.60 -5.98 17.06
CA LYS A 22 1.02 -5.18 15.99
C LYS A 22 1.19 -5.92 14.66
N PHE A 23 0.16 -5.88 13.82
CA PHE A 23 0.28 -6.33 12.45
C PHE A 23 1.39 -5.55 11.74
N TYR A 24 2.11 -6.20 10.81
CA TYR A 24 3.09 -5.49 10.01
C TYR A 24 2.46 -4.34 9.22
N GLY A 25 1.31 -4.60 8.59
CA GLY A 25 0.50 -3.65 7.85
C GLY A 25 -0.92 -4.18 7.61
N ILE A 26 -1.86 -3.28 7.33
CA ILE A 26 -3.27 -3.61 7.05
C ILE A 26 -3.70 -2.97 5.74
N ASN A 27 -4.40 -3.72 4.90
CA ASN A 27 -5.04 -3.17 3.71
C ASN A 27 -6.23 -2.29 4.09
N TYR A 28 -6.27 -1.07 3.57
CA TYR A 28 -7.29 -0.07 3.86
C TYR A 28 -8.05 0.28 2.58
N ASP A 29 -9.37 0.04 2.57
CA ASP A 29 -10.25 0.53 1.51
C ASP A 29 -10.66 1.97 1.83
N THR A 30 -10.29 2.89 0.95
CA THR A 30 -10.62 4.32 1.07
C THR A 30 -12.06 4.61 0.67
N ARG A 31 -12.76 3.64 0.06
CA ARG A 31 -14.12 3.83 -0.45
C ARG A 31 -15.17 3.60 0.63
N THR A 32 -16.31 4.26 0.47
CA THR A 32 -17.49 4.04 1.31
C THR A 32 -18.24 2.74 0.98
N SER A 33 -18.04 2.20 -0.22
CA SER A 33 -18.56 0.91 -0.70
C SER A 33 -17.80 0.47 -1.96
N GLU A 34 -18.09 -0.72 -2.50
CA GLU A 34 -17.49 -1.22 -3.75
C GLU A 34 -17.57 -0.20 -4.91
N TRP A 35 -18.67 0.53 -5.00
CA TRP A 35 -18.94 1.54 -6.04
C TRP A 35 -18.89 2.97 -5.49
N GLY A 36 -18.46 3.12 -4.23
CA GLY A 36 -18.44 4.38 -3.51
C GLY A 36 -17.22 5.23 -3.83
N GLY A 37 -17.36 6.54 -3.63
CA GLY A 37 -16.23 7.46 -3.64
C GLY A 37 -15.39 7.38 -2.36
N CYS A 38 -14.38 8.25 -2.28
CA CYS A 38 -13.55 8.41 -1.10
C CYS A 38 -14.40 8.70 0.14
N LYS A 39 -14.06 8.06 1.27
CA LYS A 39 -14.54 8.43 2.60
C LYS A 39 -14.19 9.90 2.87
N ASP A 40 -15.02 10.56 3.67
CA ASP A 40 -14.73 11.90 4.16
C ASP A 40 -13.61 11.89 5.23
N SER A 41 -13.15 13.08 5.60
CA SER A 41 -12.06 13.23 6.57
C SER A 41 -12.42 12.66 7.94
N THR A 42 -13.66 12.77 8.39
CA THR A 42 -14.11 12.25 9.69
C THR A 42 -14.07 10.73 9.73
N ALA A 43 -14.53 10.08 8.66
CA ALA A 43 -14.48 8.63 8.54
C ALA A 43 -13.04 8.11 8.48
N ILE A 44 -12.17 8.74 7.68
CA ILE A 44 -10.76 8.35 7.59
C ILE A 44 -10.03 8.57 8.93
N ASP A 45 -10.27 9.71 9.60
CA ASP A 45 -9.68 10.00 10.91
C ASP A 45 -10.09 8.97 11.97
N THR A 46 -11.38 8.63 12.00
CA THR A 46 -11.93 7.61 12.91
C THR A 46 -11.31 6.24 12.63
N ASP A 47 -11.22 5.85 11.35
CA ASP A 47 -10.59 4.60 10.94
C ASP A 47 -9.11 4.56 11.37
N PHE A 48 -8.38 5.66 11.21
CA PHE A 48 -6.93 5.71 11.49
C PHE A 48 -6.64 5.74 12.99
N ALA A 49 -7.48 6.38 13.79
CA ALA A 49 -7.41 6.30 15.25
C ALA A 49 -7.54 4.85 15.74
N ALA A 50 -8.42 4.06 15.11
CA ALA A 50 -8.57 2.64 15.41
C ALA A 50 -7.39 1.81 14.87
N LEU A 51 -6.98 2.02 13.62
CA LEU A 51 -5.90 1.27 12.98
C LEU A 51 -4.54 1.47 13.66
N ASN A 52 -4.25 2.65 14.20
CA ASN A 52 -2.98 2.96 14.87
C ASN A 52 -2.74 2.10 16.14
N GLN A 53 -3.82 1.60 16.74
CA GLN A 53 -3.73 0.64 17.83
C GLN A 53 -3.20 -0.72 17.34
N LEU A 54 -3.50 -1.09 16.09
CA LEU A 54 -3.22 -2.42 15.51
C LEU A 54 -1.97 -2.46 14.62
N THR A 55 -1.62 -1.36 13.97
CA THR A 55 -0.52 -1.28 12.99
C THR A 55 0.05 0.12 12.91
N GLY A 56 1.30 0.24 12.47
CA GLY A 56 1.90 1.52 12.06
C GLY A 56 1.88 1.72 10.54
N ARG A 57 1.30 0.78 9.78
CA ARG A 57 1.38 0.73 8.32
C ARG A 57 0.04 0.34 7.70
N ILE A 58 -0.33 1.04 6.64
CA ILE A 58 -1.50 0.71 5.82
C ILE A 58 -1.12 0.60 4.34
N ARG A 59 -1.95 -0.08 3.57
CA ARG A 59 -1.86 -0.15 2.10
C ARG A 59 -3.19 0.26 1.47
N ILE A 60 -3.16 1.19 0.52
CA ILE A 60 -4.33 1.55 -0.30
C ILE A 60 -4.18 0.98 -1.72
N TYR A 61 -5.28 0.79 -2.44
CA TYR A 61 -5.29 0.06 -3.72
C TYR A 61 -5.23 0.94 -4.98
N GLY A 62 -5.50 2.23 -4.85
CA GLY A 62 -5.52 3.17 -5.95
C GLY A 62 -5.14 4.58 -5.49
N ILE A 63 -4.63 5.36 -6.42
CA ILE A 63 -4.28 6.76 -6.26
C ILE A 63 -5.33 7.62 -6.98
N ASP A 64 -6.05 8.40 -6.19
CA ASP A 64 -6.77 9.60 -6.62
C ASP A 64 -6.16 10.82 -5.91
N PHE A 65 -5.95 11.94 -6.60
CA PHE A 65 -5.19 13.07 -6.01
C PHE A 65 -5.81 13.57 -4.71
N ASN A 66 -7.12 13.86 -4.69
CA ASN A 66 -7.77 14.44 -3.52
C ASN A 66 -7.90 13.42 -2.39
N CYS A 67 -8.34 12.19 -2.72
CA CYS A 67 -8.53 11.14 -1.74
C CYS A 67 -7.20 10.69 -1.12
N THR A 68 -6.18 10.48 -1.95
CA THR A 68 -4.86 10.02 -1.49
C THR A 68 -4.17 11.10 -0.67
N LYS A 69 -4.34 12.38 -1.04
CA LYS A 69 -3.83 13.48 -0.23
C LYS A 69 -4.45 13.48 1.16
N LEU A 70 -5.77 13.38 1.26
CA LEU A 70 -6.47 13.27 2.54
C LEU A 70 -5.97 12.08 3.37
N VAL A 71 -5.81 10.92 2.74
CA VAL A 71 -5.25 9.72 3.37
C VAL A 71 -3.83 9.96 3.89
N LEU A 72 -2.93 10.52 3.09
CA LEU A 72 -1.53 10.74 3.47
C LEU A 72 -1.42 11.74 4.63
N GLU A 73 -2.16 12.85 4.58
CA GLU A 73 -2.18 13.86 5.64
C GLU A 73 -2.74 13.29 6.95
N THR A 74 -3.84 12.54 6.87
CA THR A 74 -4.45 11.91 8.06
C THR A 74 -3.57 10.79 8.61
N ALA A 75 -2.92 10.01 7.74
CA ALA A 75 -1.98 8.96 8.15
C ALA A 75 -0.79 9.57 8.91
N ALA A 76 -0.21 10.65 8.39
CA ALA A 76 0.87 11.36 9.05
C ALA A 76 0.45 11.89 10.43
N TYR A 77 -0.76 12.45 10.55
CA TYR A 77 -1.31 12.91 11.82
C TYR A 77 -1.41 11.78 12.87
N HIS A 78 -1.81 10.58 12.45
CA HIS A 78 -1.90 9.40 13.32
C HIS A 78 -0.58 8.62 13.46
N GLY A 79 0.51 9.05 12.82
CA GLY A 79 1.79 8.33 12.84
C GLY A 79 1.80 7.02 12.03
N LEU A 80 0.87 6.87 11.09
CA LEU A 80 0.80 5.76 10.14
C LEU A 80 1.65 6.05 8.90
N LYS A 81 2.21 4.99 8.30
CA LYS A 81 2.88 5.03 7.00
C LYS A 81 2.08 4.28 5.93
N VAL A 82 2.21 4.69 4.67
CA VAL A 82 1.31 4.24 3.59
C VAL A 82 2.07 3.55 2.47
N TRP A 83 1.59 2.37 2.05
CA TRP A 83 1.87 1.77 0.74
C TRP A 83 0.81 2.25 -0.26
N LEU A 84 1.27 2.78 -1.38
CA LEU A 84 0.41 3.35 -2.42
C LEU A 84 0.23 2.34 -3.56
N GLY A 85 -0.96 1.76 -3.69
CA GLY A 85 -1.34 0.94 -4.83
C GLY A 85 -1.78 1.81 -6.01
N MET A 86 -1.34 1.44 -7.21
CA MET A 86 -1.74 2.04 -8.48
C MET A 86 -2.49 1.03 -9.32
N SER A 87 -3.65 1.42 -9.83
CA SER A 87 -4.40 0.61 -10.79
C SER A 87 -3.72 0.62 -12.17
N SER A 88 -3.26 -0.55 -12.61
CA SER A 88 -2.63 -0.73 -13.92
C SER A 88 -3.02 -2.10 -14.46
N GLU A 89 -3.81 -2.12 -15.53
CA GLU A 89 -4.27 -3.34 -16.18
C GLU A 89 -3.50 -3.63 -17.46
N VAL A 90 -3.41 -4.92 -17.81
CA VAL A 90 -2.82 -5.33 -19.09
C VAL A 90 -3.73 -4.92 -20.24
N GLY A 91 -3.22 -4.07 -21.13
CA GLY A 91 -3.95 -3.62 -22.32
C GLY A 91 -5.02 -2.54 -22.09
N VAL A 92 -5.02 -1.89 -20.91
CA VAL A 92 -5.90 -0.74 -20.62
C VAL A 92 -5.06 0.44 -20.13
N ASP A 93 -4.49 1.18 -21.07
CA ASP A 93 -3.52 2.27 -20.79
C ASP A 93 -4.13 3.41 -19.97
N ALA A 94 -5.43 3.70 -20.15
CA ALA A 94 -6.12 4.78 -19.46
C ALA A 94 -6.11 4.63 -17.92
N SER A 95 -6.18 3.38 -17.42
CA SER A 95 -6.07 3.12 -15.98
C SER A 95 -4.74 3.62 -15.44
N PHE A 96 -3.63 3.21 -16.06
CA PHE A 96 -2.30 3.61 -15.62
C PHE A 96 -2.07 5.12 -15.75
N GLN A 97 -2.48 5.73 -16.87
CA GLN A 97 -2.29 7.16 -17.11
C GLN A 97 -2.97 8.04 -16.05
N SER A 98 -4.21 7.72 -15.66
CA SER A 98 -4.91 8.46 -14.60
C SER A 98 -4.21 8.37 -13.25
N GLN A 99 -3.71 7.18 -12.90
CA GLN A 99 -2.98 6.93 -11.66
C GLN A 99 -1.63 7.64 -11.64
N MET A 100 -0.92 7.63 -12.78
CA MET A 100 0.36 8.33 -12.95
C MET A 100 0.18 9.85 -12.87
N TYR A 101 -0.91 10.38 -13.43
CA TYR A 101 -1.26 11.79 -13.28
C TYR A 101 -1.49 12.17 -11.81
N ALA A 102 -2.28 11.37 -11.09
CA ALA A 102 -2.54 11.61 -9.68
C ALA A 102 -1.26 11.51 -8.83
N LEU A 103 -0.40 10.53 -9.09
CA LEU A 103 0.92 10.40 -8.44
C LEU A 103 1.78 11.62 -8.69
N THR A 104 1.86 12.09 -9.94
CA THR A 104 2.62 13.29 -10.31
C THR A 104 2.12 14.51 -9.54
N LYS A 105 0.80 14.67 -9.42
CA LYS A 105 0.20 15.76 -8.63
C LYS A 105 0.51 15.68 -7.14
N LEU A 106 0.56 14.49 -6.56
CA LEU A 106 0.93 14.31 -5.16
C LEU A 106 2.42 14.64 -4.91
N VAL A 107 3.28 14.34 -5.88
CA VAL A 107 4.72 14.70 -5.82
C VAL A 107 4.91 16.20 -5.99
N GLU A 108 4.26 16.82 -6.98
CA GLU A 108 4.26 18.29 -7.18
C GLU A 108 3.73 19.05 -5.95
N ALA A 109 2.77 18.47 -5.25
CA ALA A 109 2.19 19.03 -4.02
C ALA A 109 2.97 18.66 -2.75
N GLU A 110 4.15 18.04 -2.86
CA GLU A 110 5.01 17.61 -1.75
C GLU A 110 4.29 16.74 -0.68
N THR A 111 3.22 16.06 -1.08
CA THR A 111 2.39 15.25 -0.17
C THR A 111 3.00 13.86 0.06
N ILE A 112 3.87 13.41 -0.86
CA ILE A 112 4.61 12.14 -0.76
C ILE A 112 6.08 12.43 -0.42
N ASN A 113 6.64 11.64 0.49
CA ASN A 113 8.04 11.73 0.90
C ASN A 113 8.58 10.35 1.34
N ASN A 114 9.89 10.27 1.58
CA ASN A 114 10.57 9.03 1.97
C ASN A 114 10.26 8.54 3.40
N ASP A 115 9.59 9.35 4.22
CA ASP A 115 9.30 9.01 5.62
C ASP A 115 7.89 8.43 5.80
N GLY A 116 6.90 9.03 5.14
CA GLY A 116 5.48 8.68 5.23
C GLY A 116 5.04 7.61 4.22
N VAL A 117 5.75 7.47 3.10
CA VAL A 117 5.44 6.46 2.07
C VAL A 117 6.44 5.31 2.14
N LEU A 118 5.90 4.10 2.26
CA LEU A 118 6.67 2.86 2.36
C LEU A 118 7.09 2.32 1.01
N GLY A 119 6.31 2.64 -0.03
CA GLY A 119 6.55 2.26 -1.40
C GLY A 119 5.31 2.41 -2.27
N VAL A 120 5.49 2.17 -3.56
CA VAL A 120 4.44 2.20 -4.57
C VAL A 120 4.31 0.83 -5.20
N GLU A 121 3.08 0.34 -5.26
CA GLU A 121 2.75 -0.92 -5.90
C GLU A 121 2.08 -0.63 -7.24
N VAL A 122 2.76 -0.98 -8.33
CA VAL A 122 2.24 -0.80 -9.68
C VAL A 122 1.50 -2.06 -10.07
N SER A 123 0.18 -1.94 -10.15
CA SER A 123 -0.76 -3.04 -10.36
C SER A 123 -0.97 -3.95 -9.13
N SER A 124 -2.17 -4.53 -9.09
CA SER A 124 -2.57 -5.59 -8.16
C SER A 124 -3.29 -6.66 -8.97
N GLU A 125 -2.66 -7.80 -9.21
CA GLU A 125 -3.22 -8.98 -9.91
C GLU A 125 -3.61 -8.77 -11.39
N ALA A 126 -3.02 -7.79 -12.10
CA ALA A 126 -3.39 -7.58 -13.50
C ALA A 126 -2.96 -8.72 -14.42
N LEU A 127 -1.84 -9.39 -14.14
CA LEU A 127 -1.41 -10.55 -14.93
C LEU A 127 -2.33 -11.73 -14.63
N HIS A 128 -2.71 -11.94 -13.37
CA HIS A 128 -3.69 -12.95 -12.99
C HIS A 128 -5.02 -12.72 -13.71
N ARG A 129 -5.57 -11.50 -13.67
CA ARG A 129 -6.81 -11.16 -14.38
C ARG A 129 -6.71 -11.42 -15.89
N TYR A 130 -5.56 -11.11 -16.49
CA TYR A 130 -5.35 -11.28 -17.92
C TYR A 130 -5.18 -12.77 -18.32
N TYR A 131 -4.29 -13.49 -17.64
CA TYR A 131 -3.87 -14.85 -18.03
C TYR A 131 -4.69 -15.99 -17.40
N VAL A 132 -5.35 -15.75 -16.27
CA VAL A 132 -6.09 -16.79 -15.53
C VAL A 132 -7.60 -16.56 -15.62
N VAL A 133 -8.08 -15.35 -15.30
CA VAL A 133 -9.51 -15.03 -15.34
C VAL A 133 -10.03 -14.84 -16.78
N GLY A 134 -9.15 -14.52 -17.73
CA GLY A 134 -9.50 -14.48 -19.15
C GLY A 134 -10.19 -13.19 -19.61
N LEU A 135 -10.02 -12.07 -18.90
CA LEU A 135 -10.45 -10.75 -19.41
C LEU A 135 -9.62 -10.29 -20.63
N GLY A 136 -8.59 -11.05 -21.03
CA GLY A 136 -7.64 -10.74 -22.09
C GLY A 136 -7.77 -11.56 -23.39
N LEU A 137 -8.90 -12.20 -23.66
CA LEU A 137 -9.06 -13.21 -24.74
C LEU A 137 -9.00 -12.70 -26.20
N THR A 138 -8.54 -11.48 -26.49
CA THR A 138 -8.53 -10.95 -27.87
C THR A 138 -7.18 -10.43 -28.40
N GLY A 139 -6.06 -10.57 -27.68
CA GLY A 139 -4.83 -9.94 -28.18
C GLY A 139 -3.50 -10.50 -27.70
N GLY A 140 -3.01 -11.53 -28.38
CA GLY A 140 -1.58 -11.85 -28.51
C GLY A 140 -0.88 -12.38 -27.26
N PHE A 141 -0.13 -13.47 -27.42
CA PHE A 141 0.72 -14.02 -26.37
C PHE A 141 1.89 -13.05 -26.09
N SER A 142 1.99 -12.54 -24.85
CA SER A 142 3.08 -11.72 -24.25
C SER A 142 2.76 -10.24 -24.03
N ARG A 143 1.88 -9.94 -23.06
CA ARG A 143 1.62 -8.57 -22.58
C ARG A 143 2.09 -8.29 -21.14
N HIS A 144 2.85 -9.20 -20.52
CA HIS A 144 3.40 -8.97 -19.17
C HIS A 144 4.38 -7.77 -19.15
N GLY A 145 5.05 -7.51 -20.28
CA GLY A 145 5.93 -6.36 -20.47
C GLY A 145 5.27 -5.01 -20.17
N THR A 146 3.96 -4.88 -20.39
CA THR A 146 3.21 -3.65 -20.05
C THR A 146 3.32 -3.31 -18.56
N VAL A 147 3.16 -4.29 -17.67
CA VAL A 147 3.21 -4.05 -16.22
C VAL A 147 4.65 -3.72 -15.78
N LEU A 148 5.64 -4.41 -16.37
CA LEU A 148 7.05 -4.11 -16.14
C LEU A 148 7.44 -2.70 -16.61
N ASP A 149 6.93 -2.26 -17.75
CA ASP A 149 7.22 -0.93 -18.29
C ASP A 149 6.53 0.17 -17.48
N HIS A 150 5.33 -0.07 -16.96
CA HIS A 150 4.69 0.81 -15.98
C HIS A 150 5.50 0.89 -14.68
N LEU A 151 6.00 -0.23 -14.14
CA LEU A 151 6.89 -0.23 -12.98
C LEU A 151 8.15 0.60 -13.23
N LYS A 152 8.80 0.41 -14.38
CA LYS A 152 10.00 1.17 -14.76
C LYS A 152 9.70 2.67 -14.87
N THR A 153 8.57 3.02 -15.49
CA THR A 153 8.13 4.41 -15.66
C THR A 153 7.93 5.09 -14.31
N VAL A 154 7.15 4.48 -13.42
CA VAL A 154 6.90 5.00 -12.07
C VAL A 154 8.20 5.12 -11.29
N ARG A 155 9.04 4.09 -11.32
CA ARG A 155 10.32 4.09 -10.61
C ARG A 155 11.25 5.18 -11.11
N SER A 156 11.45 5.31 -12.42
CA SER A 156 12.31 6.36 -12.98
C SER A 156 11.82 7.75 -12.58
N TYR A 157 10.51 8.01 -12.76
CA TYR A 157 9.92 9.29 -12.36
C TYR A 157 10.18 9.61 -10.88
N LEU A 158 9.91 8.68 -9.97
CA LEU A 158 10.13 8.90 -8.53
C LEU A 158 11.60 9.14 -8.18
N ARG A 159 12.53 8.43 -8.84
CA ARG A 159 13.97 8.61 -8.63
C ARG A 159 14.46 9.96 -9.13
N ASP A 160 13.92 10.47 -10.23
CA ASP A 160 14.20 11.83 -10.73
C ASP A 160 13.77 12.91 -9.72
N GLN A 161 12.81 12.58 -8.84
CA GLN A 161 12.32 13.45 -7.76
C GLN A 161 12.99 13.15 -6.39
N ASN A 162 14.08 12.37 -6.37
CA ASN A 162 14.79 11.93 -5.15
C ASN A 162 13.92 11.13 -4.14
N LEU A 163 12.82 10.53 -4.60
CA LEU A 163 12.03 9.60 -3.82
C LEU A 163 12.62 8.20 -4.03
N THR A 164 13.03 7.55 -2.93
CA THR A 164 13.88 6.34 -2.93
C THR A 164 13.18 5.09 -2.41
N PHE A 165 11.95 5.22 -1.88
CA PHE A 165 11.14 4.08 -1.49
C PHE A 165 10.93 3.08 -2.65
N PRO A 166 10.74 1.78 -2.36
CA PRO A 166 10.59 0.73 -3.36
C PRO A 166 9.37 0.95 -4.27
N VAL A 167 9.51 0.47 -5.50
CA VAL A 167 8.41 0.34 -6.47
C VAL A 167 8.34 -1.13 -6.86
N VAL A 168 7.19 -1.76 -6.65
CA VAL A 168 7.00 -3.21 -6.82
C VAL A 168 5.75 -3.50 -7.64
N ILE A 169 5.62 -4.72 -8.16
CA ILE A 169 4.36 -5.23 -8.71
C ILE A 169 3.74 -6.12 -7.63
N THR A 170 2.40 -6.12 -7.52
CA THR A 170 1.70 -7.12 -6.70
C THR A 170 0.86 -8.02 -7.60
N ASP A 171 1.09 -9.33 -7.53
CA ASP A 171 0.31 -10.32 -8.26
C ASP A 171 0.25 -11.65 -7.49
N THR A 172 -0.47 -12.62 -8.03
CA THR A 172 -0.57 -13.97 -7.47
C THR A 172 0.74 -14.75 -7.65
N MET A 173 0.97 -15.74 -6.77
CA MET A 173 2.15 -16.61 -6.85
C MET A 173 2.26 -17.34 -8.20
N ASP A 174 1.13 -17.65 -8.83
CA ASP A 174 1.09 -18.26 -10.16
C ASP A 174 1.75 -17.36 -11.21
N MET A 175 1.59 -16.04 -11.10
CA MET A 175 2.19 -15.09 -12.03
C MET A 175 3.68 -14.93 -11.81
N TYR A 176 4.16 -14.90 -10.56
CA TYR A 176 5.59 -14.93 -10.27
C TYR A 176 6.25 -16.24 -10.71
N THR A 177 5.53 -17.36 -10.63
CA THR A 177 6.03 -18.65 -11.13
C THR A 177 6.09 -18.67 -12.66
N LYS A 178 5.11 -18.05 -13.32
CA LYS A 178 5.01 -17.99 -14.79
C LYS A 178 5.98 -16.98 -15.41
N PHE A 179 6.25 -15.88 -14.72
CA PHE A 179 7.09 -14.77 -15.17
C PHE A 179 8.12 -14.44 -14.07
N PRO A 180 9.20 -15.24 -13.94
CA PRO A 180 10.21 -15.08 -12.89
C PRO A 180 11.04 -13.79 -13.02
N GLU A 181 10.90 -13.07 -14.13
CA GLU A 181 11.51 -11.76 -14.37
C GLU A 181 10.77 -10.57 -13.70
N LEU A 182 9.62 -10.81 -13.07
CA LEU A 182 8.84 -9.81 -12.32
C LEU A 182 9.52 -9.35 -11.02
#